data_AF-A0A383E7M4-F1
#
_entry.id   AF-A0A383E7M4-F1
#
_cell.length_a   1.000
_cell.length_b   1.000
_cell.length_c   1.000
_cell.angle_alpha   90.00
_cell.angle_beta   90.00
_cell.angle_gamma   90.00
#
_symmetry.space_group_name_H-M   'P 1'
#
loop_
_entity.id
_entity.type
_entity.pdbx_description
1 polymer ?
#
loop_
_entity_poly.entity_id
_entity_poly.type
_entity_poly.pdbx_seq_one_letter_code
_entity_poly.pdbx_strand_id
1 'polypeptide(L)'
;MARLYFFLLIVFLFPARFATALDSDRNQPAEFKAQDIEIDFNTGQRTYRGNVTIQQGTLRIKADVIHLFFDDDVLQQAIAHGYPATFQQQPEG
;
A
#
# COMPACT_ATOMS: atom_id res chain seq x y z
N MET A 1 -20.71 35.88 37.61
CA MET A 1 -19.36 35.47 37.18
C MET A 1 -19.19 33.94 37.02
N ALA A 2 -19.73 33.09 37.91
CA ALA A 2 -19.62 31.61 37.80
C ALA A 2 -20.26 30.98 36.53
N ARG A 3 -21.28 31.60 35.94
CA ARG A 3 -21.98 31.11 34.73
C ARG A 3 -21.13 31.15 33.45
N LEU A 4 -20.12 32.04 33.38
CA LEU A 4 -19.24 32.16 32.21
C LEU A 4 -18.17 31.06 32.20
N TYR A 5 -17.66 30.68 33.39
CA TYR A 5 -16.70 29.58 33.55
C TYR A 5 -17.32 28.22 33.24
N PHE A 6 -18.62 28.03 33.52
CA PHE A 6 -19.34 26.80 33.19
C PHE A 6 -19.43 26.55 31.69
N PHE A 7 -19.60 27.62 30.90
CA PHE A 7 -19.61 27.54 29.44
C PHE A 7 -18.22 27.26 28.84
N LEU A 8 -17.17 27.76 29.50
CA LEU A 8 -15.77 27.56 29.07
C LEU A 8 -15.28 26.12 29.37
N LEU A 9 -15.85 25.45 30.38
CA LEU A 9 -15.54 24.05 30.70
C LEU A 9 -16.18 23.04 29.73
N ILE A 10 -17.33 23.37 29.13
CA ILE A 10 -18.05 22.48 28.20
C ILE A 10 -17.35 22.36 26.84
N VAL A 11 -16.60 23.38 26.41
CA VAL A 11 -15.90 23.38 25.12
C VAL A 11 -14.67 22.46 25.12
N PHE A 12 -14.16 22.07 26.30
CA PHE A 12 -12.98 21.20 26.42
C PHE A 12 -13.28 19.70 26.36
N LEU A 13 -14.55 19.30 26.22
CA LEU A 13 -14.96 17.89 26.14
C LEU A 13 -15.17 17.36 24.71
N PHE A 14 -14.63 18.03 23.68
CA PHE A 14 -14.61 17.44 22.34
C PHE A 14 -13.64 16.25 22.33
N PRO A 15 -14.11 15.01 22.15
CA PRO A 15 -13.22 13.87 22.02
C PRO A 15 -12.38 14.08 20.75
N ALA A 16 -11.06 14.17 20.91
CA ALA A 16 -10.13 14.11 19.80
C ALA A 16 -10.38 12.78 19.08
N ARG A 17 -10.90 12.84 17.86
CA ARG A 17 -11.01 11.64 17.02
C ARG A 17 -9.58 11.21 16.70
N PHE A 18 -9.16 10.08 17.26
CA PHE A 18 -7.95 9.41 16.86
C PHE A 18 -8.11 9.00 15.40
N ALA A 19 -7.55 9.79 14.48
CA ALA A 19 -7.42 9.42 13.09
C ALA A 19 -6.36 8.32 13.03
N THR A 20 -6.79 7.07 12.93
CA THR A 20 -5.89 5.97 12.60
C THR A 20 -5.52 6.14 11.13
N ALA A 21 -4.29 6.57 10.85
CA ALA A 21 -3.75 6.56 9.49
C ALA A 21 -3.57 5.10 9.06
N LEU A 22 -4.58 4.55 8.41
CA LEU A 22 -4.62 3.17 7.97
C LEU A 22 -4.43 3.14 6.46
N ASP A 23 -3.27 2.65 6.00
CA ASP A 23 -2.94 2.49 4.58
C ASP A 23 -4.04 1.71 3.83
N SER A 24 -4.98 2.46 3.25
CA SER A 24 -6.22 1.98 2.68
C SER A 24 -6.00 1.24 1.37
N ASP A 25 -4.94 1.59 0.64
CA ASP A 25 -4.50 0.90 -0.56
C ASP A 25 -4.17 -0.55 -0.25
N ARG A 26 -3.48 -0.83 0.86
CA ARG A 26 -3.11 -2.19 1.27
C ARG A 26 -4.32 -3.12 1.49
N ASN A 27 -5.48 -2.54 1.81
CA ASN A 27 -6.72 -3.29 2.00
C ASN A 27 -7.52 -3.51 0.71
N GLN A 28 -7.11 -2.86 -0.40
CA GLN A 28 -7.72 -3.08 -1.71
C GLN A 28 -7.16 -4.35 -2.38
N PRO A 29 -7.91 -4.99 -3.27
CA PRO A 29 -7.39 -6.08 -4.10
C PRO A 29 -6.20 -5.62 -4.95
N ALA A 30 -5.16 -6.45 -5.03
CA ALA A 30 -4.01 -6.21 -5.89
C ALA A 30 -4.21 -6.86 -7.27
N GLU A 31 -4.12 -6.08 -8.33
CA GLU A 31 -4.17 -6.52 -9.73
C GLU A 31 -2.77 -6.49 -10.33
N PHE A 32 -2.38 -7.60 -10.96
CA PHE A 32 -1.08 -7.77 -11.62
C PHE A 32 -1.29 -8.06 -13.10
N LYS A 33 -0.54 -7.38 -13.98
CA LYS A 33 -0.46 -7.70 -15.42
C LYS A 33 0.99 -7.83 -15.82
N ALA A 34 1.28 -8.84 -16.63
CA ALA A 34 2.58 -9.12 -17.23
C ALA A 34 2.36 -9.92 -18.52
N GLN A 35 3.37 -9.99 -19.38
CA GLN A 35 3.33 -10.91 -20.52
C GLN A 35 3.67 -12.35 -20.09
N ASP A 36 4.62 -12.50 -19.17
CA ASP A 36 5.13 -13.79 -18.74
C ASP A 36 5.25 -13.85 -17.20
N ILE A 37 5.00 -15.04 -16.65
CA ILE A 37 5.05 -15.31 -15.21
C ILE A 37 5.77 -16.63 -15.00
N GLU A 38 6.87 -16.57 -14.24
CA GLU A 38 7.67 -17.73 -13.84
C GLU A 38 7.53 -17.94 -12.33
N ILE A 39 7.37 -19.20 -11.90
CA ILE A 39 7.27 -19.58 -10.50
C ILE A 39 8.33 -20.65 -10.22
N ASP A 40 9.23 -20.37 -9.28
CA ASP A 40 10.14 -21.38 -8.75
C ASP A 40 9.45 -22.11 -7.59
N PHE A 41 9.05 -23.35 -7.82
CA PHE A 41 8.36 -24.17 -6.83
C PHE A 41 9.24 -24.61 -5.65
N ASN A 42 10.57 -24.51 -5.75
CA ASN A 42 11.45 -24.85 -4.63
C ASN A 42 11.54 -23.69 -3.63
N THR A 43 11.50 -22.45 -4.11
CA THR A 43 11.70 -21.24 -3.30
C THR A 43 10.42 -20.43 -3.10
N GLY A 44 9.36 -20.70 -3.85
CA GLY A 44 8.14 -19.89 -3.89
C GLY A 44 8.31 -18.53 -4.59
N GLN A 45 9.48 -18.25 -5.17
CA GLN A 45 9.76 -16.99 -5.86
C GLN A 45 8.95 -16.88 -7.15
N ARG A 46 8.47 -15.67 -7.46
CA ARG A 46 7.71 -15.40 -8.68
C ARG A 46 8.38 -14.28 -9.46
N THR A 47 8.57 -14.47 -10.76
CA THR A 47 9.12 -13.45 -11.64
C THR A 47 8.10 -13.08 -12.71
N TYR A 48 7.72 -11.81 -12.75
CA TYR A 48 6.79 -11.24 -13.72
C TYR A 48 7.60 -10.49 -14.76
N ARG A 49 7.39 -10.72 -16.05
CA ARG A 49 8.18 -10.11 -17.13
C ARG A 49 7.31 -9.50 -18.21
N GLY A 50 7.82 -8.40 -18.75
CA GLY A 50 7.26 -7.68 -19.87
C GLY A 50 6.12 -6.74 -19.45
N ASN A 51 6.35 -5.43 -19.61
CA ASN A 51 5.40 -4.34 -19.32
C ASN A 51 4.54 -4.62 -18.07
N VAL A 52 5.21 -4.93 -16.96
CA VAL A 52 4.56 -5.34 -15.72
C VAL A 52 3.85 -4.14 -15.10
N THR A 53 2.58 -4.29 -14.75
CA THR A 53 1.82 -3.28 -14.00
C THR A 53 1.20 -3.89 -12.76
N ILE A 54 1.38 -3.25 -11.61
CA ILE A 54 0.71 -3.58 -10.35
C ILE A 54 -0.20 -2.41 -9.97
N GLN A 55 -1.43 -2.73 -9.56
CA GLN A 55 -2.41 -1.76 -9.10
C GLN A 55 -3.10 -2.26 -7.82
N GLN A 56 -3.07 -1.44 -6.76
CA GLN A 56 -3.77 -1.72 -5.50
C GLN A 56 -4.33 -0.41 -4.94
N GLY A 57 -5.64 -0.18 -5.02
CA GLY A 57 -6.22 1.14 -4.67
C GLY A 57 -5.65 2.26 -5.56
N THR A 58 -4.94 3.22 -4.99
CA THR A 58 -4.21 4.29 -5.68
C THR A 58 -2.76 3.92 -6.02
N LEU A 59 -2.17 2.93 -5.34
CA LEU A 59 -0.82 2.42 -5.60
C LEU A 59 -0.70 1.89 -7.04
N ARG A 60 0.31 2.38 -7.78
CA ARG A 60 0.67 1.95 -9.13
C ARG A 60 2.17 1.69 -9.21
N ILE A 61 2.54 0.51 -9.70
CA ILE A 61 3.92 0.16 -10.02
C ILE A 61 4.00 -0.23 -11.49
N LYS A 62 5.00 0.27 -12.21
CA LYS A 62 5.33 -0.16 -13.57
C LYS A 62 6.79 -0.55 -13.67
N ALA A 63 7.08 -1.64 -14.34
CA ALA A 63 8.43 -2.17 -14.50
C ALA A 63 8.53 -3.08 -15.74
N ASP A 64 9.75 -3.35 -16.18
CA ASP A 64 10.01 -4.36 -17.22
C ASP A 64 9.99 -5.78 -16.60
N VAL A 65 10.51 -5.90 -15.37
CA VAL A 65 10.55 -7.16 -14.60
C VAL A 65 10.28 -6.89 -13.12
N ILE A 66 9.53 -7.77 -12.46
CA ILE A 66 9.35 -7.77 -11.00
C ILE A 66 9.67 -9.14 -10.44
N HIS A 67 10.59 -9.19 -9.46
CA HIS A 67 10.88 -10.37 -8.66
C HIS A 67 10.17 -10.28 -7.32
N LEU A 68 9.36 -11.28 -6.98
CA LEU A 68 8.59 -11.38 -5.75
C LEU A 68 9.10 -12.55 -4.92
N PHE A 69 9.36 -12.29 -3.65
CA PHE A 69 9.83 -13.26 -2.66
C PHE A 69 8.76 -13.41 -1.59
N PHE A 70 8.30 -14.64 -1.40
CA PHE A 70 7.26 -14.99 -0.44
C PHE A 70 7.82 -15.90 0.65
N ASP A 71 7.24 -15.81 1.84
CA ASP A 71 7.44 -16.73 2.97
C ASP A 71 6.06 -17.06 3.55
N ASP A 72 5.70 -18.34 3.63
CA ASP A 72 4.35 -18.82 3.99
C ASP A 72 3.21 -18.08 3.27
N ASP A 73 3.31 -17.93 1.94
CA ASP A 73 2.39 -17.17 1.07
C ASP A 73 2.28 -15.65 1.38
N VAL A 74 3.09 -15.14 2.31
CA VAL A 74 3.18 -13.71 2.63
C VAL A 74 4.31 -13.08 1.83
N LEU A 75 3.99 -12.01 1.08
CA LEU A 75 4.98 -11.26 0.33
C LEU A 75 5.97 -10.58 1.28
N GLN A 76 7.24 -10.95 1.21
CA GLN A 76 8.33 -10.39 2.02
C GLN A 76 9.07 -9.29 1.29
N GLN A 77 9.32 -9.47 -0.01
CA GLN A 77 10.10 -8.53 -0.81
C GLN A 77 9.62 -8.50 -2.26
N ALA A 78 9.60 -7.30 -2.84
CA ALA A 78 9.38 -7.08 -4.26
C ALA A 78 10.50 -6.20 -4.82
N ILE A 79 11.15 -6.64 -5.89
CA ILE A 79 12.20 -5.89 -6.58
C ILE A 79 11.74 -5.61 -8.01
N ALA A 80 11.54 -4.33 -8.33
CA ALA A 80 11.10 -3.86 -9.64
C ALA A 80 12.28 -3.29 -10.44
N HIS A 81 12.49 -3.81 -11.65
CA HIS A 81 13.51 -3.35 -12.58
C HIS A 81 12.87 -2.80 -13.85
N GLY A 82 13.34 -1.66 -14.33
CA GLY A 82 12.95 -1.11 -15.61
C GLY A 82 13.66 0.18 -15.95
N TYR A 83 13.44 0.68 -17.17
CA TYR A 83 14.06 1.90 -17.70
C TYR A 83 13.02 2.96 -18.11
N PRO A 84 12.30 3.62 -17.17
CA PRO A 84 12.40 3.50 -15.71
C PRO A 84 11.38 2.53 -15.11
N ALA A 85 11.69 1.99 -13.92
CA ALA A 85 10.66 1.50 -13.01
C ALA A 85 10.00 2.69 -12.30
N THR A 86 8.67 2.70 -12.20
CA THR A 86 7.92 3.81 -11.58
C THR A 86 7.05 3.31 -10.43
N PHE A 87 7.00 4.08 -9.35
CA PHE A 87 6.12 3.89 -8.20
C PHE A 87 5.29 5.17 -8.01
N GLN A 88 3.99 5.03 -7.82
CA GLN A 88 3.06 6.13 -7.55
C GLN A 88 2.04 5.69 -6.51
N GLN A 89 1.79 6.51 -5.50
CA GLN A 89 0.77 6.29 -4.49
C GLN A 89 0.19 7.65 -4.08
N GLN A 90 -1.11 7.70 -3.78
CA GLN A 90 -1.69 8.87 -3.14
C GLN A 90 -1.40 8.79 -1.64
N PRO A 91 -0.65 9.76 -1.05
CA PRO A 91 -0.41 9.77 0.38
C PRO A 91 -1.72 9.93 1.14
N GLU A 92 -1.84 9.21 2.25
CA GLU A 92 -2.92 9.43 3.21
C GLU A 92 -2.54 10.52 4.21
N GLY A 93 -3.54 11.25 4.71
CA GLY A 93 -3.39 12.36 5.64
C GLY A 93 -4.47 12.37 6.71
#